data_AF-A0A4Q4ULR5-F1
#
_entry.id   AF-A0A4Q4ULR5-F1
#
_cell.length_a   1.000
_cell.length_b   1.000
_cell.length_c   1.000
_cell.angle_alpha   90.00
_cell.angle_beta   90.00
_cell.angle_gamma   90.00
#
_symmetry.space_group_name_H-M   'P 1'
#
loop_
_entity.id
_entity.type
_entity.pdbx_description
1 polymer ?
#
loop_
_entity_poly.entity_id
_entity_poly.type
_entity_poly.pdbx_seq_one_letter_code
_entity_poly.pdbx_strand_id
1 'polypeptide(L)'
;MDEFLFNEQLGLSDFIPEATHYLEILNYSHPDMNRSEWHSLSSEDFDNFLTRKARILSGYVKGTEKANVKTLISQVQHYASSVAHPLLLPVLIFCRELSQENDKEQRDARQNVRKLEETLLNRYSVKPAAGYEQPKDLVLDSIIPELHKLRCKVLWKRPQAWHNVAGRILKATDEFWDNIEKHQRDPALQKIHQTILSRLDFVSVKLEGLESYTQVTLERMDLLRELMNSIIGQVESRLNVEIATQQHRLADASRRDSISMKTLAFLGAIFLPGTFLATFFSMPFFDFSANNDAFSSRIGIYFVIMVPLTLLTLGTWWKFNQISVKEGEAEDLGDIERRVYTLEARIMQRIRRRTGLGIGTWEAPPA
;
A
#
# COMPACT_ATOMS: atom_id res chain seq x y z
N MET A 1 -15.68 25.82 -30.59
CA MET A 1 -15.53 24.38 -30.25
C MET A 1 -15.65 24.20 -28.74
N ASP A 2 -14.95 25.02 -27.94
CA ASP A 2 -15.06 25.03 -26.47
C ASP A 2 -16.47 25.34 -25.93
N GLU A 3 -17.20 26.27 -26.56
CA GLU A 3 -18.58 26.61 -26.16
C GLU A 3 -19.57 25.46 -26.37
N PHE A 4 -19.36 24.63 -27.41
CA PHE A 4 -20.21 23.48 -27.70
C PHE A 4 -19.96 22.34 -26.71
N LEU A 5 -18.67 22.05 -26.45
CA LEU A 5 -18.24 21.08 -25.43
C LEU A 5 -18.71 21.48 -24.02
N PHE A 6 -18.65 22.78 -23.69
CA PHE A 6 -19.13 23.30 -22.41
C PHE A 6 -20.64 23.11 -22.23
N ASN A 7 -21.43 23.41 -23.28
CA ASN A 7 -22.88 23.23 -23.24
C ASN A 7 -23.28 21.75 -23.21
N GLU A 8 -22.54 20.87 -23.89
CA GLU A 8 -22.76 19.42 -23.84
C GLU A 8 -22.46 18.85 -22.43
N GLN A 9 -21.39 19.32 -21.77
CA GLN A 9 -21.08 18.95 -20.38
C GLN A 9 -22.09 19.53 -19.37
N LEU A 10 -22.60 20.73 -19.59
CA LEU A 10 -23.69 21.31 -18.79
C LEU A 10 -24.99 20.50 -18.93
N GLY A 11 -25.30 20.03 -20.14
CA GLY A 11 -26.47 19.18 -20.39
C GLY A 11 -26.36 17.78 -19.77
N LEU A 12 -25.14 17.31 -19.50
CA LEU A 12 -24.87 16.03 -18.83
C LEU A 12 -24.74 16.15 -17.30
N SER A 13 -24.79 17.37 -16.76
CA SER A 13 -24.63 17.62 -15.33
C SER A 13 -25.98 17.59 -14.61
N ASP A 14 -26.11 16.79 -13.55
CA ASP A 14 -27.30 16.80 -12.70
C ASP A 14 -27.43 18.15 -11.98
N PHE A 15 -28.50 18.89 -12.28
CA PHE A 15 -28.83 20.12 -11.57
C PHE A 15 -29.40 19.78 -10.19
N ILE A 16 -28.60 19.97 -9.15
CA ILE A 16 -29.06 19.85 -7.76
C ILE A 16 -29.58 21.23 -7.33
N PRO A 17 -30.91 21.42 -7.15
CA PRO A 17 -31.44 22.68 -6.65
C PRO A 17 -31.02 22.87 -5.19
N GLU A 18 -29.96 23.65 -4.97
CA GLU A 18 -29.55 24.10 -3.66
C GLU A 18 -30.24 25.44 -3.33
N ALA A 19 -30.93 25.54 -2.20
CA ALA A 19 -31.57 26.77 -1.78
C ALA A 19 -30.52 27.86 -1.47
N THR A 20 -30.26 28.73 -2.44
CA THR A 20 -29.31 29.83 -2.32
C THR A 20 -29.91 31.01 -1.57
N HIS A 21 -29.15 31.50 -0.60
CA HIS A 21 -29.51 32.65 0.22
C HIS A 21 -28.41 33.70 0.09
N TYR A 22 -28.75 34.98 0.21
CA TYR A 22 -27.77 36.06 0.26
C TYR A 22 -27.96 36.90 1.53
N LEU A 23 -26.87 37.53 1.95
CA LEU A 23 -26.86 38.44 3.08
C LEU A 23 -26.65 39.85 2.56
N GLU A 24 -27.60 40.72 2.84
CA GLU A 24 -27.47 42.12 2.54
C GLU A 24 -27.07 42.88 3.82
N ILE A 25 -25.89 43.52 3.80
CA ILE A 25 -25.44 44.41 4.87
C ILE A 25 -25.35 45.83 4.32
N LEU A 26 -26.33 46.64 4.69
CA LEU A 26 -26.42 48.05 4.37
C LEU A 26 -25.74 48.85 5.47
N ASN A 27 -24.59 49.44 5.17
CA ASN A 27 -23.87 50.30 6.09
C ASN A 27 -23.86 51.73 5.57
N TYR A 28 -24.46 52.63 6.34
CA TYR A 28 -24.57 54.05 6.03
C TYR A 28 -23.58 54.85 6.89
N SER A 29 -23.34 56.11 6.52
CA SER A 29 -22.52 57.05 7.28
C SER A 29 -23.07 57.31 8.70
N HIS A 30 -24.37 57.07 8.90
CA HIS A 30 -25.05 57.18 10.20
C HIS A 30 -25.36 55.78 10.75
N PRO A 31 -24.92 55.44 11.99
CA PRO A 31 -25.11 54.11 12.59
C PRO A 31 -26.58 53.66 12.68
N ASP A 32 -27.50 54.59 12.91
CA ASP A 32 -28.94 54.30 13.09
C ASP A 32 -29.64 53.85 11.79
N MET A 33 -28.98 54.03 10.63
CA MET A 33 -29.51 53.62 9.33
C MET A 33 -28.94 52.28 8.86
N ASN A 34 -28.01 51.68 9.60
CA ASN A 34 -27.44 50.38 9.26
C ASN A 34 -28.55 49.31 9.29
N ARG A 35 -28.63 48.49 8.23
CA ARG A 35 -29.57 47.36 8.15
C ARG A 35 -28.85 46.09 7.75
N SER A 36 -29.32 44.96 8.25
CA SER A 36 -28.84 43.65 7.83
C SER A 36 -30.03 42.72 7.60
N GLU A 37 -30.19 42.21 6.38
CA GLU A 37 -31.34 41.42 5.99
C GLU A 37 -30.91 40.14 5.27
N TRP A 38 -31.67 39.07 5.49
CA TRP A 38 -31.47 37.77 4.88
C TRP A 38 -32.58 37.49 3.89
N HIS A 39 -32.20 37.20 2.66
CA HIS A 39 -33.14 37.02 1.57
C HIS A 39 -32.84 35.72 0.84
N SER A 40 -33.91 35.05 0.38
CA SER A 40 -33.76 33.96 -0.58
C SER A 40 -33.43 34.57 -1.93
N LEU A 41 -32.40 34.07 -2.61
CA LEU A 41 -32.00 34.60 -3.90
C LEU A 41 -32.90 33.98 -4.98
N SER A 42 -33.89 34.73 -5.46
CA SER A 42 -34.65 34.36 -6.66
C SER A 42 -33.86 34.71 -7.92
N SER A 43 -34.14 34.05 -9.04
CA SER A 43 -33.51 34.36 -10.34
C SER A 43 -33.80 35.79 -10.82
N GLU A 44 -34.91 36.39 -10.38
CA GLU A 44 -35.31 37.75 -10.75
C GLU A 44 -34.54 38.84 -9.99
N ASP A 45 -34.05 38.52 -8.79
CA ASP A 45 -33.33 39.48 -7.93
C ASP A 45 -31.82 39.52 -8.23
N PHE A 46 -31.29 38.57 -8.99
CA PHE A 46 -29.86 38.43 -9.27
C PHE A 46 -29.28 39.58 -10.11
N ASP A 47 -29.97 39.99 -11.17
CA ASP A 47 -29.54 41.11 -12.02
C ASP A 47 -29.59 42.46 -11.30
N ASN A 48 -30.60 42.65 -10.43
CA ASN A 48 -30.71 43.82 -9.56
C ASN A 48 -29.58 43.87 -8.52
N PHE A 49 -29.16 42.71 -8.00
CA PHE A 49 -28.05 42.61 -7.07
C PHE A 49 -26.72 43.01 -7.73
N LEU A 50 -26.45 42.52 -8.95
CA LEU A 50 -25.19 42.79 -9.68
C LEU A 50 -25.04 44.26 -10.14
N THR A 51 -26.14 44.95 -10.38
CA THR A 51 -26.14 46.33 -10.93
C THR A 51 -26.22 47.44 -9.89
N ARG A 52 -26.30 47.11 -8.59
CA ARG A 52 -26.37 48.10 -7.49
C ARG A 52 -25.05 48.90 -7.36
N LYS A 53 -25.08 50.18 -7.73
CA LYS A 53 -23.98 51.16 -7.59
C LYS A 53 -24.12 52.08 -6.35
N ALA A 54 -24.34 51.51 -5.17
CA ALA A 54 -24.39 52.29 -3.93
C ALA A 54 -23.27 51.88 -2.97
N ARG A 55 -22.96 52.71 -1.96
CA ARG A 55 -21.98 52.44 -0.87
C ARG A 55 -22.46 51.31 0.07
N ILE A 56 -22.94 50.21 -0.49
CA ILE A 56 -23.57 49.08 0.19
C ILE A 56 -22.65 47.88 0.03
N LEU A 57 -22.25 47.26 1.14
CA LEU A 57 -21.52 45.99 1.12
C LEU A 57 -22.52 44.84 0.94
N SER A 58 -22.83 44.54 -0.31
CA SER A 58 -23.66 43.38 -0.66
C SER A 58 -22.77 42.15 -0.90
N GLY A 59 -23.14 40.99 -0.36
CA GLY A 59 -22.32 39.78 -0.42
C GLY A 59 -23.14 38.51 -0.57
N TYR A 60 -22.73 37.65 -1.51
CA TYR A 60 -23.26 36.31 -1.64
C TYR A 60 -22.38 35.33 -0.85
N VAL A 61 -23.01 34.49 -0.02
CA VAL A 61 -22.31 33.44 0.73
C VAL A 61 -22.94 32.10 0.37
N LYS A 62 -22.24 31.32 -0.46
CA LYS A 62 -22.54 29.90 -0.67
C LYS A 62 -21.79 29.08 0.35
N GLY A 63 -22.48 28.21 1.08
CA GLY A 63 -21.85 27.28 2.00
C GLY A 63 -22.61 25.97 2.07
N THR A 64 -21.88 24.89 2.38
CA THR A 64 -22.47 23.59 2.69
C THR A 64 -23.11 23.62 4.09
N GLU A 65 -24.01 22.69 4.40
CA GLU A 65 -24.66 22.63 5.73
C GLU A 65 -23.64 22.59 6.88
N LYS A 66 -22.47 21.97 6.65
CA LYS A 66 -21.35 21.90 7.61
C LYS A 66 -20.71 23.26 7.90
N ALA A 67 -20.77 24.22 6.98
CA ALA A 67 -20.19 25.55 7.16
C ALA A 67 -20.97 26.41 8.17
N ASN A 68 -22.17 25.97 8.58
CA ASN A 68 -23.04 26.62 9.56
C ASN A 68 -23.07 28.16 9.39
N VAL A 69 -23.36 28.54 8.15
CA VAL A 69 -23.32 29.92 7.65
C VAL A 69 -24.26 30.83 8.45
N LYS A 70 -25.38 30.29 8.94
CA LYS A 70 -26.38 31.01 9.75
C LYS A 70 -25.80 31.63 11.03
N THR A 71 -25.00 30.89 11.80
CA THR A 71 -24.38 31.43 13.03
C THR A 71 -23.28 32.45 12.73
N LEU A 72 -22.61 32.30 11.58
CA LEU A 72 -21.55 33.21 11.15
C LEU A 72 -22.12 34.59 10.84
N ILE A 73 -23.26 34.58 10.16
CA ILE A 73 -23.92 35.81 9.79
C ILE A 73 -24.61 36.45 10.99
N SER A 74 -25.22 35.70 11.92
CA SER A 74 -25.74 36.31 13.16
C SER A 74 -24.64 37.03 13.96
N GLN A 75 -23.41 36.49 13.97
CA GLN A 75 -22.26 37.18 14.55
C GLN A 75 -21.91 38.45 13.79
N VAL A 76 -21.87 38.39 12.45
CA VAL A 76 -21.58 39.55 11.61
C VAL A 76 -22.64 40.64 11.76
N GLN A 77 -23.92 40.29 11.85
CA GLN A 77 -25.03 41.23 12.09
C GLN A 77 -24.86 41.99 13.42
N HIS A 78 -24.36 41.32 14.45
CA HIS A 78 -24.05 41.94 15.74
C HIS A 78 -22.88 42.94 15.68
N TYR A 79 -21.92 42.74 14.77
CA TYR A 79 -20.79 43.65 14.57
C TYR A 79 -21.09 44.76 13.55
N ALA A 80 -21.93 44.49 12.55
CA ALA A 80 -22.31 45.42 11.49
C ALA A 80 -23.08 46.64 12.02
N SER A 81 -23.75 46.53 13.17
CA SER A 81 -24.44 47.67 13.81
C SER A 81 -23.49 48.77 14.27
N SER A 82 -22.18 48.52 14.42
CA SER A 82 -21.24 49.50 14.98
C SER A 82 -20.28 50.11 13.96
N VAL A 83 -19.68 49.33 13.06
CA VAL A 83 -18.74 49.83 12.03
C VAL A 83 -18.56 48.81 10.89
N ALA A 84 -18.51 49.32 9.66
CA ALA A 84 -18.48 48.55 8.43
C ALA A 84 -17.09 48.45 7.80
N HIS A 85 -16.23 47.54 8.27
CA HIS A 85 -15.04 47.20 7.48
C HIS A 85 -15.40 46.16 6.42
N PRO A 86 -15.16 46.39 5.11
CA PRO A 86 -15.60 45.50 4.03
C PRO A 86 -15.03 44.08 4.15
N LEU A 87 -13.83 43.96 4.73
CA LEU A 87 -13.15 42.67 4.93
C LEU A 87 -13.47 41.99 6.27
N LEU A 88 -14.34 42.54 7.10
CA LEU A 88 -14.70 41.93 8.37
C LEU A 88 -15.35 40.55 8.18
N LEU A 89 -16.31 40.45 7.26
CA LEU A 89 -17.00 39.18 6.96
C LEU A 89 -16.04 38.13 6.37
N PRO A 90 -15.24 38.43 5.31
CA PRO A 90 -14.21 37.51 4.81
C PRO A 90 -13.24 37.02 5.89
N VAL A 91 -12.77 37.91 6.77
CA VAL A 91 -11.82 37.56 7.83
C VAL A 91 -12.48 36.67 8.88
N LEU A 92 -13.73 36.93 9.27
CA LEU A 92 -14.48 36.09 10.20
C LEU A 92 -14.73 34.69 9.64
N ILE A 93 -15.14 34.59 8.36
CA ILE A 93 -15.31 33.31 7.67
C ILE A 93 -13.97 32.56 7.66
N PHE A 94 -12.90 33.23 7.28
CA PHE A 94 -11.56 32.67 7.22
C PHE A 94 -11.07 32.16 8.59
N CYS A 95 -11.22 32.95 9.65
CA CYS A 95 -10.84 32.55 11.00
C CYS A 95 -11.66 31.36 11.51
N ARG A 96 -12.93 31.24 11.13
CA ARG A 96 -13.77 30.10 11.50
C ARG A 96 -13.39 28.84 10.72
N GLU A 97 -13.12 28.97 9.43
CA GLU A 97 -12.65 27.84 8.62
C GLU A 97 -11.30 27.30 9.08
N LEU A 98 -10.51 28.12 9.75
CA LEU A 98 -9.23 27.79 10.40
C LEU A 98 -9.34 27.60 11.93
N SER A 99 -10.55 27.34 12.43
CA SER A 99 -10.82 27.18 13.86
C SER A 99 -10.06 26.02 14.50
N GLN A 100 -10.18 25.92 15.83
CA GLN A 100 -9.53 24.90 16.65
C GLN A 100 -9.81 23.45 16.22
N GLU A 101 -10.90 23.20 15.51
CA GLU A 101 -11.25 21.86 15.04
C GLU A 101 -10.20 21.33 14.05
N ASN A 102 -9.71 22.16 13.13
CA ASN A 102 -8.62 21.78 12.22
C ASN A 102 -7.33 21.45 12.98
N ASP A 103 -7.00 22.25 14.01
CA ASP A 103 -5.79 22.00 14.83
C ASP A 103 -5.90 20.66 15.56
N LYS A 104 -7.09 20.34 16.07
CA LYS A 104 -7.37 19.08 16.74
C LYS A 104 -7.25 17.91 15.75
N GLU A 105 -7.83 18.02 14.57
CA GLU A 105 -7.74 16.97 13.54
C GLU A 105 -6.30 16.68 13.12
N GLN A 106 -5.47 17.72 12.97
CA GLN A 106 -4.04 17.57 12.65
C GLN A 106 -3.25 16.93 13.79
N ARG A 107 -3.55 17.30 15.05
CA ARG A 107 -2.96 16.64 16.24
C ARG A 107 -3.35 15.16 16.32
N ASP A 108 -4.61 14.85 16.10
CA ASP A 108 -5.12 13.47 16.10
C ASP A 108 -4.45 12.65 14.99
N ALA A 109 -4.31 13.21 13.79
CA ALA A 109 -3.60 12.55 12.69
C ALA A 109 -2.14 12.22 13.06
N ARG A 110 -1.43 13.16 13.67
CA ARG A 110 -0.05 12.93 14.15
C ARG A 110 0.01 11.85 15.23
N GLN A 111 -0.94 11.83 16.16
CA GLN A 111 -0.98 10.81 17.20
C GLN A 111 -1.24 9.42 16.58
N ASN A 112 -2.09 9.34 15.57
CA ASN A 112 -2.33 8.09 14.85
C ASN A 112 -1.08 7.61 14.09
N VAL A 113 -0.34 8.50 13.43
CA VAL A 113 0.96 8.15 12.80
C VAL A 113 1.94 7.57 13.83
N ARG A 114 2.04 8.18 15.01
CA ARG A 114 2.88 7.66 16.11
C ARG A 114 2.45 6.27 16.56
N LYS A 115 1.14 6.02 16.70
CA LYS A 115 0.62 4.69 17.05
C LYS A 115 0.96 3.65 15.99
N LEU A 116 0.83 3.99 14.71
CA LEU A 116 1.20 3.10 13.60
C LEU A 116 2.70 2.79 13.62
N GLU A 117 3.53 3.80 13.85
CA GLU A 117 4.98 3.64 14.00
C GLU A 117 5.35 2.72 15.16
N GLU A 118 4.80 2.94 16.34
CA GLU A 118 5.02 2.09 17.51
C GLU A 118 4.54 0.65 17.27
N THR A 119 3.40 0.48 16.58
CA THR A 119 2.86 -0.85 16.24
C THR A 119 3.78 -1.60 15.28
N LEU A 120 4.33 -0.92 14.28
CA LEU A 120 5.30 -1.47 13.35
C LEU A 120 6.62 -1.81 14.07
N LEU A 121 7.17 -0.88 14.83
CA LEU A 121 8.45 -1.07 15.53
C LEU A 121 8.36 -2.19 16.57
N ASN A 122 7.34 -2.22 17.43
CA ASN A 122 7.25 -3.23 18.49
C ASN A 122 7.10 -4.66 17.96
N ARG A 123 6.52 -4.84 16.76
CA ARG A 123 6.29 -6.18 16.18
C ARG A 123 7.46 -6.67 15.35
N TYR A 124 8.14 -5.77 14.64
CA TYR A 124 9.24 -6.12 13.74
C TYR A 124 10.63 -5.82 14.31
N SER A 125 10.72 -5.20 15.50
CA SER A 125 11.95 -5.11 16.31
C SER A 125 12.26 -6.48 16.91
N VAL A 126 12.89 -7.32 16.09
CA VAL A 126 13.87 -8.33 16.47
C VAL A 126 13.61 -9.02 17.83
N LYS A 127 12.91 -10.16 17.80
CA LYS A 127 13.31 -11.32 18.62
C LYS A 127 13.89 -12.40 17.71
N PRO A 128 15.17 -12.77 17.88
CA PRO A 128 15.75 -13.97 17.32
C PRO A 128 15.51 -15.09 18.34
N ALA A 129 14.38 -15.77 18.26
CA ALA A 129 14.20 -17.00 19.01
C ALA A 129 13.43 -17.98 18.13
N ALA A 130 14.07 -19.12 17.88
CA ALA A 130 13.45 -20.29 17.29
C ALA A 130 12.13 -20.59 18.01
N GLY A 131 11.04 -20.62 17.26
CA GLY A 131 9.72 -20.86 17.84
C GLY A 131 8.62 -20.35 16.93
N TYR A 132 8.11 -21.27 16.12
CA TYR A 132 6.81 -21.27 15.45
C TYR A 132 5.81 -20.21 15.96
N GLU A 133 5.67 -19.11 15.23
CA GLU A 133 4.39 -18.46 15.00
C GLU A 133 4.42 -17.84 13.60
N GLN A 134 3.48 -18.23 12.76
CA GLN A 134 3.24 -17.56 11.48
C GLN A 134 3.04 -16.07 11.75
N PRO A 135 3.84 -15.16 11.18
CA PRO A 135 3.57 -13.76 11.37
C PRO A 135 2.29 -13.46 10.58
N LYS A 136 1.21 -13.13 11.27
CA LYS A 136 -0.05 -12.64 10.67
C LYS A 136 0.25 -11.49 9.71
N ASP A 137 0.36 -11.80 8.42
CA ASP A 137 0.46 -10.84 7.31
C ASP A 137 -0.75 -9.87 7.29
N LEU A 138 -1.86 -10.25 7.95
CA LEU A 138 -3.07 -9.42 8.15
C LEU A 138 -2.81 -8.03 8.76
N VAL A 139 -1.74 -7.83 9.52
CA VAL A 139 -1.49 -6.53 10.16
C VAL A 139 -1.00 -5.51 9.13
N LEU A 140 -0.13 -5.91 8.20
CA LEU A 140 0.38 -4.98 7.18
C LEU A 140 -0.74 -4.57 6.21
N ASP A 141 -1.60 -5.53 5.86
CA ASP A 141 -2.80 -5.30 5.06
C ASP A 141 -3.79 -4.33 5.73
N SER A 142 -3.79 -4.25 7.06
CA SER A 142 -4.60 -3.28 7.82
C SER A 142 -3.95 -1.90 7.95
N ILE A 143 -2.61 -1.85 8.01
CA ILE A 143 -1.85 -0.60 8.19
C ILE A 143 -1.82 0.22 6.89
N ILE A 144 -1.73 -0.43 5.73
CA ILE A 144 -1.64 0.26 4.43
C ILE A 144 -2.88 1.14 4.15
N PRO A 145 -4.13 0.65 4.30
CA PRO A 145 -5.32 1.47 4.16
C PRO A 145 -5.41 2.59 5.19
N GLU A 146 -5.05 2.31 6.45
CA GLU A 146 -5.02 3.30 7.53
C GLU A 146 -4.03 4.45 7.22
N LEU A 147 -2.83 4.11 6.75
CA LEU A 147 -1.80 5.09 6.36
C LEU A 147 -2.28 5.95 5.19
N HIS A 148 -2.91 5.34 4.17
CA HIS A 148 -3.46 6.07 3.04
C HIS A 148 -4.58 7.03 3.47
N LYS A 149 -5.52 6.56 4.29
CA LYS A 149 -6.61 7.36 4.84
C LYS A 149 -6.08 8.56 5.65
N LEU A 150 -5.06 8.34 6.49
CA LEU A 150 -4.42 9.41 7.26
C LEU A 150 -3.73 10.42 6.34
N ARG A 151 -3.05 9.97 5.28
CA ARG A 151 -2.42 10.87 4.28
C ARG A 151 -3.46 11.77 3.62
N CYS A 152 -4.60 11.22 3.20
CA CYS A 152 -5.70 12.01 2.65
C CYS A 152 -6.23 13.03 3.66
N LYS A 153 -6.37 12.63 4.92
CA LYS A 153 -6.85 13.53 6.00
C LYS A 153 -5.88 14.68 6.27
N VAL A 154 -4.57 14.41 6.32
CA VAL A 154 -3.54 15.45 6.56
C VAL A 154 -3.44 16.43 5.38
N LEU A 155 -3.66 15.96 4.15
CA LEU A 155 -3.66 16.79 2.95
C LEU A 155 -4.94 17.60 2.76
N TRP A 156 -6.01 17.30 3.52
CA TRP A 156 -7.24 18.07 3.52
C TRP A 156 -6.95 19.47 4.09
N LYS A 157 -7.24 20.53 3.33
CA LYS A 157 -6.92 21.94 3.66
C LYS A 157 -5.41 22.25 3.78
N ARG A 158 -4.66 22.08 2.69
CA ARG A 158 -3.22 22.43 2.64
C ARG A 158 -2.93 23.83 3.21
N PRO A 159 -2.04 23.98 4.23
CA PRO A 159 -1.75 25.27 4.85
C PRO A 159 -1.28 26.34 3.86
N GLN A 160 -0.50 25.96 2.84
CA GLN A 160 0.00 26.85 1.77
C GLN A 160 -1.12 27.59 1.03
N ALA A 161 -2.20 26.88 0.71
CA ALA A 161 -3.34 27.48 0.01
C ALA A 161 -4.00 28.55 0.89
N TRP A 162 -4.18 28.26 2.18
CA TRP A 162 -4.75 29.19 3.13
C TRP A 162 -3.80 30.34 3.51
N HIS A 163 -2.50 30.11 3.48
CA HIS A 163 -1.49 31.15 3.67
C HIS A 163 -1.56 32.17 2.52
N ASN A 164 -1.69 31.68 1.27
CA ASN A 164 -1.92 32.55 0.12
C ASN A 164 -3.23 33.34 0.22
N VAL A 165 -4.30 32.73 0.74
CA VAL A 165 -5.57 33.43 1.02
C VAL A 165 -5.37 34.51 2.07
N ALA A 166 -4.71 34.20 3.20
CA ALA A 166 -4.40 35.18 4.24
C ALA A 166 -3.63 36.38 3.67
N GLY A 167 -2.59 36.12 2.88
CA GLY A 167 -1.78 37.15 2.24
C GLY A 167 -2.57 38.02 1.25
N ARG A 168 -3.53 37.45 0.52
CA ARG A 168 -4.44 38.23 -0.35
C ARG A 168 -5.41 39.10 0.44
N ILE A 169 -5.97 38.58 1.54
CA ILE A 169 -6.86 39.36 2.42
C ILE A 169 -6.09 40.49 3.09
N LEU A 170 -4.84 40.24 3.50
CA LEU A 170 -3.95 41.27 4.07
C LEU A 170 -3.72 42.40 3.07
N LYS A 171 -3.29 42.07 1.84
CA LYS A 171 -3.11 43.07 0.76
C LYS A 171 -4.38 43.87 0.49
N ALA A 172 -5.54 43.21 0.42
CA ALA A 172 -6.81 43.90 0.24
C ALA A 172 -7.16 44.82 1.43
N THR A 173 -6.73 44.46 2.63
CA THR A 173 -6.93 45.26 3.85
C THR A 173 -6.09 46.52 3.82
N ASP A 174 -4.83 46.41 3.41
CA ASP A 174 -3.92 47.55 3.25
C ASP A 174 -4.39 48.47 2.10
N GLU A 175 -4.72 47.91 0.93
CA GLU A 175 -5.24 48.68 -0.22
C GLU A 175 -6.53 49.44 0.13
N PHE A 176 -7.43 48.84 0.91
CA PHE A 176 -8.63 49.53 1.40
C PHE A 176 -8.28 50.73 2.28
N TRP A 177 -7.33 50.57 3.19
CA TRP A 177 -6.94 51.61 4.12
C TRP A 177 -6.21 52.77 3.43
N ASP A 178 -5.36 52.46 2.45
CA ASP A 178 -4.62 53.45 1.68
C ASP A 178 -5.54 54.29 0.79
N ASN A 179 -6.60 53.69 0.24
CA ASN A 179 -7.55 54.36 -0.64
C ASN A 179 -8.67 55.13 0.09
N ILE A 180 -8.85 54.94 1.39
CA ILE A 180 -9.89 55.65 2.14
C ILE A 180 -9.46 57.09 2.47
N GLU A 181 -10.35 58.05 2.19
CA GLU A 181 -10.10 59.47 2.48
C GLU A 181 -9.94 59.73 3.99
N LYS A 182 -9.03 60.64 4.37
CA LYS A 182 -8.70 60.93 5.78
C LYS A 182 -9.90 61.30 6.66
N HIS A 183 -10.94 61.91 6.08
CA HIS A 183 -12.15 62.32 6.79
C HIS A 183 -13.10 61.16 7.12
N GLN A 184 -12.93 60.00 6.47
CA GLN A 184 -13.73 58.77 6.67
C GLN A 184 -13.05 57.78 7.63
N ARG A 185 -11.82 58.09 8.07
CA ARG A 185 -11.07 57.31 9.05
C ARG A 185 -11.59 57.61 10.46
N ASP A 186 -12.78 57.13 10.78
CA ASP A 186 -13.33 57.15 12.13
C ASP A 186 -12.41 56.32 13.07
N PRO A 187 -12.10 56.79 14.30
CA PRO A 187 -11.44 55.97 15.33
C PRO A 187 -12.03 54.57 15.51
N ALA A 188 -13.33 54.39 15.32
CA ALA A 188 -13.98 53.08 15.39
C ALA A 188 -13.56 52.16 14.21
N LEU A 189 -13.44 52.70 13.00
CA LEU A 189 -12.93 52.00 11.81
C LEU A 189 -11.45 51.66 11.95
N GLN A 190 -10.65 52.58 12.49
CA GLN A 190 -9.24 52.34 12.76
C GLN A 190 -9.01 51.17 13.72
N LYS A 191 -9.82 51.08 14.78
CA LYS A 191 -9.74 49.98 15.76
C LYS A 191 -10.01 48.62 15.11
N ILE A 192 -11.02 48.54 14.25
CA ILE A 192 -11.36 47.29 13.55
C ILE A 192 -10.30 46.94 12.52
N HIS A 193 -9.81 47.92 11.76
CA HIS A 193 -8.73 47.71 10.80
C HIS A 193 -7.48 47.12 11.49
N GLN A 194 -7.04 47.72 12.61
CA GLN A 194 -5.93 47.17 13.40
C GLN A 194 -6.22 45.77 13.94
N THR A 195 -7.45 45.53 14.40
CA THR A 195 -7.86 44.20 14.88
C THR A 195 -7.77 43.15 13.77
N ILE A 196 -8.21 43.48 12.55
CA ILE A 196 -8.12 42.60 11.38
C ILE A 196 -6.65 42.30 11.06
N LEU A 197 -5.79 43.33 11.00
CA LEU A 197 -4.35 43.14 10.74
C LEU A 197 -3.72 42.21 11.77
N SER A 198 -3.94 42.46 13.07
CA SER A 198 -3.41 41.60 14.14
C SER A 198 -3.94 40.17 14.04
N ARG A 199 -5.17 39.96 13.56
CA ARG A 199 -5.75 38.62 13.38
C ARG A 199 -5.18 37.89 12.17
N LEU A 200 -5.00 38.59 11.06
CA LEU A 200 -4.39 38.03 9.85
C LEU A 200 -2.93 37.66 10.11
N ASP A 201 -2.19 38.49 10.84
CA ASP A 201 -0.81 38.21 11.25
C ASP A 201 -0.74 36.94 12.13
N PHE A 202 -1.57 36.88 13.18
CA PHE A 202 -1.69 35.69 14.03
C PHE A 202 -2.01 34.42 13.23
N VAL A 203 -2.96 34.49 12.29
CA VAL A 203 -3.32 33.34 11.46
C VAL A 203 -2.20 32.97 10.49
N SER A 204 -1.46 33.95 9.96
CA SER A 204 -0.33 33.70 9.04
C SER A 204 0.78 32.92 9.74
N VAL A 205 1.18 33.36 10.94
CA VAL A 205 2.16 32.64 11.77
C VAL A 205 1.66 31.25 12.16
N LYS A 206 0.37 31.13 12.50
CA LYS A 206 -0.24 29.82 12.80
C LYS A 206 -0.17 28.87 11.60
N LEU A 207 -0.45 29.35 10.40
CA LEU A 207 -0.43 28.55 9.17
C LEU A 207 0.99 28.11 8.81
N GLU A 208 2.00 28.95 9.04
CA GLU A 208 3.41 28.59 8.86
C GLU A 208 3.83 27.45 9.81
N GLY A 209 3.42 27.53 11.08
CA GLY A 209 3.63 26.44 12.04
C GLY A 209 2.92 25.14 11.61
N LEU A 210 1.67 25.24 11.14
CA LEU A 210 0.91 24.10 10.62
C LEU A 210 1.53 23.50 9.35
N GLU A 211 2.18 24.29 8.52
CA GLU A 211 2.89 23.82 7.33
C GLU A 211 4.06 22.92 7.72
N SER A 212 4.95 23.39 8.59
CA SER A 212 6.06 22.57 9.11
C SER A 212 5.56 21.27 9.72
N TYR A 213 4.47 21.36 10.48
CA TYR A 213 3.81 20.21 11.09
C TYR A 213 3.22 19.20 10.10
N THR A 214 2.64 19.69 9.01
CA THR A 214 2.10 18.88 7.93
C THR A 214 3.24 18.18 7.19
N GLN A 215 4.30 18.91 6.87
CA GLN A 215 5.48 18.39 6.20
C GLN A 215 6.14 17.27 7.00
N VAL A 216 6.47 17.50 8.27
CA VAL A 216 7.06 16.47 9.14
C VAL A 216 6.17 15.23 9.25
N THR A 217 4.85 15.41 9.27
CA THR A 217 3.91 14.29 9.36
C THR A 217 3.90 13.48 8.06
N LEU A 218 3.94 14.13 6.90
CA LEU A 218 4.03 13.47 5.59
C LEU A 218 5.38 12.74 5.42
N GLU A 219 6.49 13.37 5.78
CA GLU A 219 7.83 12.74 5.75
C GLU A 219 7.86 11.49 6.63
N ARG A 220 7.29 11.55 7.83
CA ARG A 220 7.17 10.36 8.70
C ARG A 220 6.32 9.25 8.08
N MET A 221 5.22 9.59 7.41
CA MET A 221 4.40 8.60 6.72
C MET A 221 5.17 7.94 5.57
N ASP A 222 5.97 8.70 4.83
CA ASP A 222 6.81 8.16 3.75
C ASP A 222 7.91 7.24 4.31
N LEU A 223 8.57 7.62 5.42
CA LEU A 223 9.50 6.74 6.14
C LEU A 223 8.81 5.44 6.61
N LEU A 224 7.60 5.52 7.15
CA LEU A 224 6.83 4.33 7.53
C LEU A 224 6.55 3.44 6.34
N ARG A 225 6.22 4.01 5.17
CA ARG A 225 6.03 3.25 3.93
C ARG A 225 7.31 2.54 3.49
N GLU A 226 8.45 3.21 3.55
CA GLU A 226 9.75 2.60 3.24
C GLU A 226 10.09 1.46 4.21
N LEU A 227 9.88 1.66 5.51
CA LEU A 227 10.06 0.62 6.53
C LEU A 227 9.17 -0.59 6.25
N MET A 228 7.89 -0.38 5.93
CA MET A 228 6.98 -1.48 5.56
C MET A 228 7.48 -2.25 4.33
N ASN A 229 7.90 -1.56 3.27
CA ASN A 229 8.44 -2.21 2.07
C ASN A 229 9.70 -3.03 2.38
N SER A 230 10.57 -2.51 3.24
CA SER A 230 11.77 -3.22 3.71
C SER A 230 11.41 -4.48 4.50
N ILE A 231 10.40 -4.41 5.38
CA ILE A 231 9.88 -5.54 6.14
C ILE A 231 9.29 -6.60 5.21
N ILE A 232 8.46 -6.21 4.23
CA ILE A 232 7.90 -7.13 3.22
C ILE A 232 9.02 -7.87 2.51
N GLY A 233 10.01 -7.14 1.98
CA GLY A 233 11.14 -7.76 1.29
C GLY A 233 11.96 -8.70 2.18
N GLN A 234 12.05 -8.41 3.49
CA GLN A 234 12.71 -9.30 4.44
C GLN A 234 11.91 -10.58 4.69
N VAL A 235 10.58 -10.48 4.81
CA VAL A 235 9.68 -11.64 4.98
C VAL A 235 9.70 -12.52 3.72
N GLU A 236 9.52 -11.93 2.53
CA GLU A 236 9.62 -12.65 1.25
C GLU A 236 10.97 -13.36 1.09
N SER A 237 12.07 -12.69 1.44
CA SER A 237 13.39 -13.32 1.39
C SER A 237 13.52 -14.50 2.35
N ARG A 238 12.88 -14.48 3.53
CA ARG A 238 12.89 -15.61 4.48
C ARG A 238 12.03 -16.76 3.96
N LEU A 239 10.84 -16.46 3.43
CA LEU A 239 9.96 -17.45 2.82
C LEU A 239 10.64 -18.15 1.64
N ASN A 240 11.33 -17.40 0.77
CA ASN A 240 12.06 -17.99 -0.35
C ASN A 240 13.19 -18.94 0.11
N VAL A 241 13.87 -18.63 1.21
CA VAL A 241 14.87 -19.54 1.79
C VAL A 241 14.20 -20.80 2.33
N GLU A 242 13.09 -20.68 3.05
CA GLU A 242 12.35 -21.83 3.59
C GLU A 242 11.77 -22.72 2.47
N ILE A 243 11.23 -22.13 1.41
CA ILE A 243 10.75 -22.88 0.25
C ILE A 243 11.92 -23.64 -0.40
N ALA A 244 13.10 -23.02 -0.51
CA ALA A 244 14.28 -23.69 -1.03
C ALA A 244 14.75 -24.85 -0.14
N THR A 245 14.71 -24.73 1.20
CA THR A 245 15.05 -25.83 2.10
C THR A 245 14.04 -26.97 2.04
N GLN A 246 12.74 -26.66 1.91
CA GLN A 246 11.69 -27.66 1.72
C GLN A 246 11.82 -28.37 0.36
N GLN A 247 12.12 -27.64 -0.71
CA GLN A 247 12.40 -28.21 -2.03
C GLN A 247 13.62 -29.13 -1.99
N HIS A 248 14.68 -28.76 -1.26
CA HIS A 248 15.83 -29.64 -1.06
C HIS A 248 15.44 -30.94 -0.36
N ARG A 249 14.70 -30.86 0.75
CA ARG A 249 14.23 -32.05 1.48
C ARG A 249 13.32 -32.94 0.62
N LEU A 250 12.47 -32.34 -0.20
CA LEU A 250 11.62 -33.06 -1.14
C LEU A 250 12.44 -33.74 -2.24
N ALA A 251 13.46 -33.07 -2.77
CA ALA A 251 14.38 -33.66 -3.75
C ALA A 251 15.14 -34.86 -3.17
N ASP A 252 15.62 -34.77 -1.92
CA ASP A 252 16.28 -35.89 -1.23
C ASP A 252 15.34 -37.08 -1.02
N ALA A 253 14.08 -36.82 -0.64
CA ALA A 253 13.07 -37.85 -0.53
C ALA A 253 12.75 -38.49 -1.90
N SER A 254 12.59 -37.68 -2.95
CA SER A 254 12.35 -38.13 -4.32
C SER A 254 13.52 -38.96 -4.88
N ARG A 255 14.77 -38.61 -4.52
CA ARG A 255 15.95 -39.41 -4.86
C ARG A 255 15.89 -40.81 -4.25
N ARG A 256 15.48 -40.92 -2.98
CA ARG A 256 15.31 -42.22 -2.31
C ARG A 256 14.19 -43.04 -2.94
N ASP A 257 13.08 -42.40 -3.33
CA ASP A 257 11.98 -43.06 -4.03
C ASP A 257 12.44 -43.56 -5.42
N SER A 258 13.21 -42.75 -6.14
CA SER A 258 13.81 -43.12 -7.43
C SER A 258 14.72 -44.34 -7.33
N ILE A 259 15.50 -44.47 -6.23
CA ILE A 259 16.31 -45.68 -5.97
C ILE A 259 15.41 -46.90 -5.78
N SER A 260 14.32 -46.77 -5.04
CA SER A 260 13.34 -47.86 -4.83
C SER A 260 12.63 -48.25 -6.12
N MET A 261 12.35 -47.29 -7.00
CA MET A 261 11.80 -47.58 -8.34
C MET A 261 12.80 -48.36 -9.22
N LYS A 262 14.09 -47.97 -9.17
CA LYS A 262 15.17 -48.69 -9.87
C LYS A 262 15.30 -50.14 -9.38
N THR A 263 15.15 -50.41 -8.08
CA THR A 263 15.24 -51.78 -7.54
C THR A 263 14.05 -52.66 -7.94
N LEU A 264 12.82 -52.12 -7.95
CA LEU A 264 11.64 -52.86 -8.43
C LEU A 264 11.77 -53.22 -9.92
N ALA A 265 12.22 -52.27 -10.75
CA ALA A 265 12.46 -52.50 -12.17
C ALA A 265 13.52 -53.57 -12.42
N PHE A 266 14.61 -53.56 -11.64
CA PHE A 266 15.64 -54.60 -11.68
C PHE A 266 15.08 -55.99 -11.33
N LEU A 267 14.30 -56.07 -10.26
CA LEU A 267 13.67 -57.32 -9.83
C LEU A 267 12.69 -57.86 -10.90
N GLY A 268 11.93 -56.97 -11.54
CA GLY A 268 11.07 -57.29 -12.67
C GLY A 268 11.85 -57.84 -13.87
N ALA A 269 12.97 -57.22 -14.24
CA ALA A 269 13.80 -57.66 -15.36
C ALA A 269 14.39 -59.08 -15.18
N ILE A 270 14.61 -59.52 -13.94
CA ILE A 270 15.04 -60.88 -13.60
C ILE A 270 13.89 -61.88 -13.74
N PHE A 271 12.71 -61.56 -13.21
CA PHE A 271 11.59 -62.51 -13.13
C PHE A 271 10.76 -62.64 -14.41
N LEU A 272 10.70 -61.59 -15.24
CA LEU A 272 9.89 -61.57 -16.45
C LEU A 272 10.28 -62.65 -17.50
N PRO A 273 11.55 -62.87 -17.86
CA PRO A 273 11.93 -63.93 -18.81
C PRO A 273 11.67 -65.34 -18.26
N GLY A 274 11.89 -65.56 -16.96
CA GLY A 274 11.58 -66.83 -16.31
C GLY A 274 10.08 -67.14 -16.29
N THR A 275 9.25 -66.14 -15.98
CA THR A 275 7.79 -66.29 -15.94
C THR A 275 7.19 -66.51 -17.34
N PHE A 276 7.71 -65.79 -18.35
CA PHE A 276 7.33 -65.98 -19.75
C PHE A 276 7.63 -67.41 -20.23
N LEU A 277 8.84 -67.89 -19.95
CA LEU A 277 9.25 -69.24 -20.34
C LEU A 277 8.44 -70.32 -19.60
N ALA A 278 8.18 -70.15 -18.30
CA ALA A 278 7.32 -71.04 -17.53
C ALA A 278 5.91 -71.17 -18.14
N THR A 279 5.35 -70.05 -18.63
CA THR A 279 4.05 -70.05 -19.31
C THR A 279 4.08 -70.82 -20.64
N PHE A 280 5.14 -70.65 -21.44
CA PHE A 280 5.33 -71.39 -22.69
C PHE A 280 5.45 -72.90 -22.48
N PHE A 281 6.19 -73.33 -21.46
CA PHE A 281 6.35 -74.76 -21.14
C PHE A 281 5.14 -75.36 -20.41
N SER A 282 4.24 -74.54 -19.87
CA SER A 282 2.96 -74.96 -19.26
C SER A 282 1.88 -75.25 -20.32
N MET A 283 2.07 -74.82 -21.57
CA MET A 283 1.16 -75.18 -22.66
C MET A 283 1.24 -76.69 -22.93
N PRO A 284 0.11 -77.38 -23.17
CA PRO A 284 0.04 -78.84 -23.37
C PRO A 284 0.76 -79.33 -24.65
N PHE A 285 1.51 -78.48 -25.32
CA PHE A 285 2.36 -78.81 -26.45
C PHE A 285 3.59 -79.64 -26.03
N PHE A 286 4.01 -79.54 -24.76
CA PHE A 286 5.07 -80.37 -24.18
C PHE A 286 4.45 -81.49 -23.33
N ASP A 287 4.21 -82.64 -23.95
CA ASP A 287 3.73 -83.83 -23.22
C ASP A 287 4.89 -84.52 -22.51
N PHE A 288 4.80 -84.62 -21.17
CA PHE A 288 5.81 -85.17 -20.28
C PHE A 288 5.55 -86.63 -19.90
N SER A 289 4.53 -87.29 -20.48
CA SER A 289 4.11 -88.63 -20.07
C SER A 289 4.71 -89.82 -20.84
N ALA A 290 5.85 -89.66 -21.52
CA ALA A 290 6.50 -90.78 -22.23
C ALA A 290 7.99 -90.93 -21.90
N ASN A 291 8.28 -91.97 -21.10
CA ASN A 291 9.59 -92.53 -20.74
C ASN A 291 10.47 -91.72 -19.77
N ASN A 292 10.85 -92.35 -18.64
CA ASN A 292 11.60 -91.73 -17.53
C ASN A 292 12.98 -91.15 -17.94
N ASP A 293 13.60 -91.64 -19.02
CA ASP A 293 14.88 -91.10 -19.54
C ASP A 293 14.73 -89.79 -20.31
N ALA A 294 13.54 -89.47 -20.84
CA ALA A 294 13.30 -88.22 -21.58
C ALA A 294 13.07 -87.01 -20.66
N PHE A 295 12.78 -87.24 -19.38
CA PHE A 295 12.48 -86.21 -18.40
C PHE A 295 13.74 -85.37 -18.07
N SER A 296 14.88 -86.03 -17.88
CA SER A 296 16.17 -85.38 -17.57
C SER A 296 16.70 -84.51 -18.73
N SER A 297 16.60 -85.02 -19.96
CA SER A 297 17.13 -84.31 -21.14
C SER A 297 16.30 -83.07 -21.52
N ARG A 298 14.97 -83.09 -21.31
CA ARG A 298 14.08 -81.97 -21.69
C ARG A 298 14.08 -80.82 -20.69
N ILE A 299 14.29 -81.08 -19.39
CA ILE A 299 14.49 -80.01 -18.38
C ILE A 299 15.79 -79.24 -18.67
N GLY A 300 16.81 -79.90 -19.22
CA GLY A 300 18.03 -79.24 -19.68
C GLY A 300 17.78 -78.17 -20.74
N ILE A 301 16.82 -78.39 -21.66
CA ILE A 301 16.47 -77.44 -22.72
C ILE A 301 15.88 -76.14 -22.14
N TYR A 302 15.09 -76.25 -21.06
CA TYR A 302 14.58 -75.08 -20.34
C TYR A 302 15.73 -74.19 -19.83
N PHE A 303 16.74 -74.77 -19.18
CA PHE A 303 17.89 -74.00 -18.68
C PHE A 303 18.76 -73.44 -19.81
N VAL A 304 18.93 -74.17 -20.91
CA VAL A 304 19.70 -73.71 -22.07
C VAL A 304 19.07 -72.49 -22.76
N ILE A 305 17.75 -72.36 -22.74
CA ILE A 305 17.05 -71.19 -23.33
C ILE A 305 16.87 -70.06 -22.30
N MET A 306 16.59 -70.41 -21.04
CA MET A 306 16.33 -69.44 -19.97
C MET A 306 17.54 -68.58 -19.64
N VAL A 307 18.72 -69.18 -19.51
CA VAL A 307 19.96 -68.48 -19.14
C VAL A 307 20.34 -67.40 -20.17
N PRO A 308 20.44 -67.68 -21.49
CA PRO A 308 20.78 -66.65 -22.46
C PRO A 308 19.68 -65.60 -22.61
N LEU A 309 18.40 -65.97 -22.47
CA LEU A 309 17.30 -65.01 -22.52
C LEU A 309 17.35 -64.04 -21.34
N THR A 310 17.66 -64.53 -20.14
CA THR A 310 17.83 -63.71 -18.93
C THR A 310 19.08 -62.83 -19.02
N LEU A 311 20.18 -63.34 -19.58
CA LEU A 311 21.37 -62.54 -19.86
C LEU A 311 21.09 -61.46 -20.91
N LEU A 312 20.25 -61.74 -21.91
CA LEU A 312 19.84 -60.77 -22.92
C LEU A 312 18.97 -59.68 -22.31
N THR A 313 17.95 -60.01 -21.51
CA THR A 313 17.11 -58.99 -20.84
C THR A 313 17.92 -58.13 -19.87
N LEU A 314 18.77 -58.75 -19.04
CA LEU A 314 19.65 -58.02 -18.12
C LEU A 314 20.70 -57.20 -18.87
N GLY A 315 21.28 -57.73 -19.95
CA GLY A 315 22.25 -57.01 -20.78
C GLY A 315 21.62 -55.80 -21.50
N THR A 316 20.40 -55.95 -21.99
CA THR A 316 19.65 -54.86 -22.64
C THR A 316 19.28 -53.78 -21.62
N TRP A 317 18.81 -54.17 -20.43
CA TRP A 317 18.54 -53.25 -19.32
C TRP A 317 19.80 -52.54 -18.85
N TRP A 318 20.90 -53.26 -18.65
CA TRP A 318 22.18 -52.69 -18.20
C TRP A 318 22.72 -51.69 -19.21
N LYS A 319 22.66 -52.00 -20.50
CA LYS A 319 23.10 -51.10 -21.57
C LYS A 319 22.23 -49.84 -21.64
N PHE A 320 20.90 -49.99 -21.58
CA PHE A 320 19.97 -48.86 -21.58
C PHE A 320 20.13 -47.98 -20.32
N ASN A 321 20.23 -48.62 -19.15
CA ASN A 321 20.46 -47.93 -17.88
C ASN A 321 21.81 -47.21 -17.88
N GLN A 322 22.90 -47.80 -18.38
CA GLN A 322 24.19 -47.10 -18.49
C GLN A 322 24.15 -45.90 -19.44
N ILE A 323 23.41 -45.98 -20.56
CA ILE A 323 23.32 -44.88 -21.51
C ILE A 323 22.50 -43.74 -20.90
N SER A 324 21.30 -44.02 -20.37
CA SER A 324 20.44 -43.00 -19.76
C SER A 324 20.99 -42.44 -18.44
N VAL A 325 21.74 -43.23 -17.67
CA VAL A 325 22.33 -42.79 -16.40
C VAL A 325 23.63 -42.01 -16.62
N LYS A 326 24.49 -42.38 -17.59
CA LYS A 326 25.73 -41.63 -17.83
C LYS A 326 25.49 -40.23 -18.41
N GLU A 327 24.44 -40.07 -19.23
CA GLU A 327 24.06 -38.77 -19.77
C GLU A 327 23.32 -37.91 -18.74
N GLY A 328 22.49 -38.50 -17.86
CA GLY A 328 21.73 -37.76 -16.84
C GLY A 328 22.45 -37.52 -15.50
N GLU A 329 23.07 -38.54 -14.88
CA GLU A 329 23.66 -38.39 -13.53
C GLU A 329 24.97 -37.60 -13.53
N ALA A 330 25.80 -37.67 -14.58
CA ALA A 330 27.06 -36.91 -14.61
C ALA A 330 26.84 -35.40 -14.77
N GLU A 331 25.80 -35.02 -15.51
CA GLU A 331 25.40 -33.63 -15.71
C GLU A 331 24.65 -33.10 -14.47
N ASP A 332 23.69 -33.87 -13.92
CA ASP A 332 22.92 -33.47 -12.74
C ASP A 332 23.73 -33.47 -11.43
N LEU A 333 24.59 -34.46 -11.16
CA LEU A 333 25.29 -34.52 -9.86
C LEU A 333 26.29 -33.36 -9.72
N GLY A 334 27.03 -33.05 -10.80
CA GLY A 334 27.96 -31.94 -10.83
C GLY A 334 27.27 -30.59 -10.71
N ASP A 335 26.11 -30.44 -11.34
CA ASP A 335 25.32 -29.21 -11.26
C ASP A 335 24.59 -29.05 -9.92
N ILE A 336 24.07 -30.12 -9.34
CA ILE A 336 23.42 -30.10 -8.02
C ILE A 336 24.46 -29.80 -6.94
N GLU A 337 25.60 -30.47 -6.92
CA GLU A 337 26.64 -30.25 -5.93
C GLU A 337 27.20 -28.82 -6.02
N ARG A 338 27.46 -28.32 -7.24
CA ARG A 338 27.80 -26.90 -7.46
C ARG A 338 26.69 -25.96 -7.01
N ARG A 339 25.42 -26.26 -7.30
CA ARG A 339 24.29 -25.43 -6.86
C ARG A 339 24.17 -25.42 -5.33
N VAL A 340 24.36 -26.54 -4.65
CA VAL A 340 24.32 -26.65 -3.18
C VAL A 340 25.46 -25.86 -2.55
N TYR A 341 26.71 -26.07 -2.97
CA TYR A 341 27.84 -25.29 -2.45
C TYR A 341 27.70 -23.79 -2.72
N THR A 342 27.21 -23.41 -3.92
CA THR A 342 26.99 -21.99 -4.24
C THR A 342 25.81 -21.38 -3.49
N LEU A 343 24.82 -22.17 -3.09
CA LEU A 343 23.68 -21.72 -2.29
C LEU A 343 24.10 -21.55 -0.82
N GLU A 344 24.78 -22.53 -0.24
CA GLU A 344 25.31 -22.46 1.13
C GLU A 344 26.28 -21.29 1.29
N ALA A 345 27.22 -21.11 0.36
CA ALA A 345 28.13 -19.97 0.35
C ALA A 345 27.37 -18.64 0.26
N ARG A 346 26.31 -18.55 -0.57
CA ARG A 346 25.46 -17.36 -0.67
C ARG A 346 24.70 -17.08 0.61
N ILE A 347 24.14 -18.10 1.24
CA ILE A 347 23.38 -18.00 2.48
C ILE A 347 24.31 -17.56 3.61
N MET A 348 25.47 -18.22 3.77
CA MET A 348 26.49 -17.86 4.76
C MET A 348 27.01 -16.43 4.56
N GLN A 349 27.29 -16.03 3.33
CA GLN A 349 27.75 -14.67 3.04
C GLN A 349 26.67 -13.62 3.36
N ARG A 350 25.41 -13.92 3.06
CA ARG A 350 24.27 -13.02 3.32
C ARG A 350 23.95 -12.92 4.82
N ILE A 351 24.12 -14.02 5.57
CA ILE A 351 24.03 -14.03 7.04
C ILE A 351 25.16 -13.19 7.62
N ARG A 352 26.42 -13.45 7.23
CA ARG A 352 27.61 -12.75 7.74
C ARG A 352 27.59 -11.24 7.49
N ARG A 353 27.06 -10.80 6.33
CA ARG A 353 26.84 -9.36 6.05
C ARG A 353 25.76 -8.71 6.91
N ARG A 354 24.76 -9.47 7.38
CA ARG A 354 23.64 -8.95 8.18
C ARG A 354 23.87 -9.03 9.69
N THR A 355 24.63 -10.01 10.19
CA THR A 355 24.81 -10.21 11.63
C THR A 355 26.08 -9.57 12.21
N GLY A 356 27.05 -9.12 11.40
CA GLY A 356 28.28 -8.47 11.89
C GLY A 356 29.17 -9.34 12.80
N LEU A 357 28.75 -10.57 13.10
CA LEU A 357 29.45 -11.51 13.96
C LEU A 357 30.31 -12.43 13.10
N GLY A 358 31.61 -12.15 13.09
CA GLY A 358 32.62 -13.08 12.60
C GLY A 358 32.76 -14.26 13.56
N ILE A 359 31.94 -15.29 13.39
CA ILE A 359 32.16 -16.58 14.05
C ILE A 359 33.16 -17.35 13.18
N GLY A 360 34.39 -17.50 13.69
CA GLY A 360 35.42 -18.32 13.07
C GLY A 360 35.02 -19.79 13.10
N THR A 361 35.07 -20.44 11.94
CA THR A 361 34.85 -21.88 11.80
C THR A 361 36.05 -22.63 12.38
N TRP A 362 35.87 -23.28 13.54
CA TRP A 362 36.68 -24.42 13.93
C TRP A 362 35.97 -25.69 13.45
N GLU A 363 36.68 -26.48 12.66
CA GLU A 363 36.83 -27.95 12.76
C GLU A 363 37.32 -28.48 11.40
N ALA A 364 38.64 -28.69 11.31
CA ALA A 364 39.22 -29.67 10.41
C ALA A 364 39.31 -30.99 11.20
N PRO A 365 38.81 -32.13 10.68
CA PRO A 365 39.02 -33.42 11.34
C PRO A 365 40.46 -33.90 11.12
N PRO A 366 41.03 -34.69 12.05
CA PRO A 366 42.39 -35.19 11.93
C PRO A 366 42.42 -36.44 11.04
N ALA A 367 43.24 -36.38 9.98
CA ALA A 367 44.29 -37.35 9.64
C ALA A 367 45.02 -36.88 8.38
#